data_AF-A0A7R9WT25-F1
#
_entry.id   AF-A0A7R9WT25-F1
#
_cell.length_a   1.000
_cell.length_b   1.000
_cell.length_c   1.000
_cell.angle_alpha   90.00
_cell.angle_beta   90.00
_cell.angle_gamma   90.00
#
_symmetry.space_group_name_H-M   'P 1'
#
loop_
_entity.id
_entity.type
_entity.pdbx_description
1 polymer ?
#
loop_
_entity_poly.entity_id
_entity_poly.type
_entity_poly.pdbx_seq_one_letter_code
_entity_poly.pdbx_strand_id
1 'polypeptide(L)'
;WLIVFGFVDTEQPEIYCDWLATNPTQRHVDVGYDTERMVFRTSDGAISQPVWDVVLYSILEQVPQIQDQFYDALVVRKDVAMQQYLHQRYIMETSIILRKHVVRTLQELQQQADRIAALLLEENDTARQSRLPLIQTHVQFLQATYRKVKLQIDFRMQTELQRRKESQQDNDGDGNGDE
;
A
#
# COMPACT_ATOMS: atom_id res chain seq x y z
N TRP A 1 -0.20 22.21 -1.08
CA TRP A 1 -0.87 20.93 -0.78
C TRP A 1 -1.22 20.11 -2.03
N LEU A 2 -1.01 20.64 -3.23
CA LEU A 2 -0.99 19.88 -4.51
C LEU A 2 0.35 19.13 -4.76
N ILE A 3 1.27 19.13 -3.79
CA ILE A 3 2.70 18.85 -4.03
C ILE A 3 3.02 17.35 -3.97
N VAL A 4 2.20 16.51 -3.31
CA VAL A 4 2.55 15.08 -3.13
C VAL A 4 2.22 14.26 -4.38
N PHE A 5 1.15 14.58 -5.11
CA PHE A 5 0.75 13.81 -6.30
C PHE A 5 0.94 14.55 -7.64
N GLY A 6 1.16 15.87 -7.64
CA GLY A 6 1.09 16.64 -8.88
C GLY A 6 -0.28 16.53 -9.56
N PHE A 7 -0.42 16.99 -10.80
CA PHE A 7 -1.58 16.61 -11.61
C PHE A 7 -1.25 15.29 -12.30
N VAL A 8 -1.90 14.21 -11.86
CA VAL A 8 -1.82 12.90 -12.52
C VAL A 8 -2.90 12.85 -13.60
N ASP A 9 -2.50 12.42 -14.79
CA ASP A 9 -3.43 12.13 -15.87
C ASP A 9 -4.34 10.96 -15.46
N THR A 10 -5.65 11.18 -15.54
CA THR A 10 -6.67 10.21 -15.11
C THR A 10 -6.70 8.95 -15.99
N GLU A 11 -6.03 8.98 -17.13
CA GLU A 11 -5.86 7.83 -18.02
C GLU A 11 -4.63 6.98 -17.67
N GLN A 12 -3.83 7.37 -16.67
CA GLN A 12 -2.66 6.59 -16.29
C GLN A 12 -3.07 5.19 -15.80
N PRO A 13 -2.41 4.13 -16.30
CA PRO A 13 -2.71 2.76 -15.90
C PRO A 13 -2.26 2.48 -14.46
N GLU A 14 -1.29 3.26 -13.97
CA GLU A 14 -0.61 3.07 -12.70
C GLU A 14 -0.34 4.43 -12.05
N ILE A 15 -0.42 4.49 -10.72
CA ILE A 15 -0.02 5.64 -9.93
C ILE A 15 1.06 5.25 -8.94
N TYR A 16 1.99 6.15 -8.66
CA TYR A 16 3.03 5.96 -7.66
C TYR A 16 2.43 5.78 -6.26
N CYS A 17 2.96 4.81 -5.51
CA CYS A 17 2.70 4.60 -4.10
C CYS A 17 3.62 5.52 -3.29
N ASP A 18 3.03 6.53 -2.68
CA ASP A 18 3.67 7.55 -1.84
C ASP A 18 4.14 7.03 -0.46
N TRP A 19 4.40 5.73 -0.34
CA TRP A 19 5.01 5.18 0.87
C TRP A 19 6.45 5.67 0.98
N LEU A 20 6.76 6.38 2.06
CA LEU A 20 8.10 6.93 2.31
C LEU A 20 8.78 6.18 3.46
N ALA A 21 9.97 5.65 3.18
CA ALA A 21 10.85 5.14 4.23
C ALA A 21 11.38 6.31 5.08
N THR A 22 11.51 6.11 6.40
CA THR A 22 11.92 7.18 7.33
C THR A 22 13.34 7.68 7.02
N ASN A 23 14.26 6.75 6.72
CA ASN A 23 15.65 7.03 6.35
C ASN A 23 16.06 6.10 5.20
N PRO A 24 15.72 6.44 3.95
CA PRO A 24 16.00 5.57 2.81
C PRO A 24 17.52 5.40 2.65
N THR A 25 17.95 4.14 2.53
CA THR A 25 19.35 3.75 2.31
C THR A 25 19.48 3.09 0.94
N GLN A 26 20.72 2.83 0.48
CA GLN A 26 20.93 2.09 -0.77
C GLN A 26 20.19 0.74 -0.77
N ARG A 27 20.15 0.06 0.39
CA ARG A 27 19.43 -1.21 0.51
C ARG A 27 17.92 -1.07 0.27
N HIS A 28 17.32 0.09 0.59
CA HIS A 28 15.92 0.35 0.25
C HIS A 28 15.74 0.39 -1.28
N VAL A 29 16.62 1.10 -1.98
CA VAL A 29 16.58 1.18 -3.45
C VAL A 29 16.74 -0.20 -4.06
N ASP A 30 17.67 -1.00 -3.54
CA ASP A 30 17.93 -2.35 -4.04
C ASP A 30 16.73 -3.30 -3.88
N VAL A 31 15.94 -3.16 -2.79
CA VAL A 31 14.70 -3.94 -2.59
C VAL A 31 13.51 -3.39 -3.37
N GLY A 32 13.68 -2.29 -4.11
CA GLY A 32 12.66 -1.73 -5.00
C GLY A 32 12.04 -0.41 -4.57
N TYR A 33 12.67 0.33 -3.65
CA TYR A 33 12.26 1.70 -3.30
C TYR A 33 12.55 2.66 -4.45
N ASP A 34 11.64 2.72 -5.40
CA ASP A 34 11.78 3.46 -6.65
C ASP A 34 10.40 3.93 -7.17
N THR A 35 10.35 5.14 -7.72
CA THR A 35 9.11 5.80 -8.14
C THR A 35 8.43 5.14 -9.35
N GLU A 36 9.18 4.42 -10.18
CA GLU A 36 8.64 3.71 -11.35
C GLU A 36 8.14 2.31 -10.97
N ARG A 37 8.65 1.75 -9.88
CA ARG A 37 8.38 0.36 -9.46
C ARG A 37 7.34 0.26 -8.35
N MET A 38 7.30 1.23 -7.45
CA MET A 38 6.33 1.26 -6.36
C MET A 38 5.03 1.88 -6.84
N VAL A 39 4.20 1.06 -7.49
CA VAL A 39 2.96 1.53 -8.13
C VAL A 39 1.71 0.77 -7.70
N PHE A 40 0.58 1.45 -7.85
CA PHE A 40 -0.78 0.90 -7.76
C PHE A 40 -1.45 0.96 -9.12
N ARG A 41 -2.06 -0.14 -9.55
CA ARG A 41 -2.83 -0.17 -10.79
C ARG A 41 -4.19 0.51 -10.61
N THR A 42 -4.54 1.41 -11.52
CA THR A 42 -5.74 2.24 -11.40
C THR A 42 -7.02 1.49 -11.75
N SER A 43 -6.92 0.44 -12.57
CA SER A 43 -8.07 -0.37 -13.00
C SER A 43 -8.66 -1.22 -11.87
N ASP A 44 -7.84 -1.92 -11.09
CA ASP A 44 -8.25 -2.93 -10.09
C ASP A 44 -7.67 -2.71 -8.69
N GLY A 45 -6.81 -1.70 -8.50
CA GLY A 45 -6.10 -1.44 -7.26
C GLY A 45 -4.98 -2.43 -6.96
N ALA A 46 -4.54 -3.24 -7.92
CA ALA A 46 -3.44 -4.17 -7.72
C ALA A 46 -2.18 -3.44 -7.25
N ILE A 47 -1.51 -4.04 -6.27
CA ILE A 47 -0.31 -3.48 -5.65
C ILE A 47 0.89 -4.23 -6.21
N SER A 48 1.82 -3.48 -6.79
CA SER A 48 3.08 -4.02 -7.30
C SER A 48 3.90 -4.68 -6.19
N GLN A 49 4.66 -5.73 -6.55
CA GLN A 49 5.51 -6.47 -5.60
C GLN A 49 6.52 -5.57 -4.86
N PRO A 50 7.18 -4.58 -5.49
CA PRO A 50 8.10 -3.66 -4.82
C PRO A 50 7.48 -2.90 -3.64
N VAL A 51 6.20 -2.56 -3.69
CA VAL A 51 5.51 -1.93 -2.54
C VAL A 51 5.49 -2.89 -1.35
N TRP A 52 5.18 -4.17 -1.58
CA TRP A 52 5.18 -5.17 -0.51
C TRP A 52 6.59 -5.41 0.03
N ASP A 53 7.59 -5.52 -0.84
CA ASP A 53 8.98 -5.74 -0.46
C ASP A 53 9.52 -4.59 0.40
N VAL A 54 9.29 -3.35 -0.02
CA VAL A 54 9.73 -2.14 0.70
C VAL A 54 9.05 -2.00 2.06
N VAL A 55 7.74 -2.22 2.13
CA VAL A 55 6.99 -2.12 3.41
C VAL A 55 7.47 -3.20 4.37
N LEU A 56 7.64 -4.44 3.90
CA LEU A 56 8.18 -5.52 4.72
C LEU A 56 9.60 -5.19 5.19
N TYR A 57 10.48 -4.74 4.30
CA TYR A 57 11.84 -4.35 4.65
C TYR A 57 11.86 -3.25 5.72
N SER A 58 10.94 -2.28 5.65
CA SER A 58 10.79 -1.20 6.63
C SER A 58 10.30 -1.71 8.00
N ILE A 59 9.38 -2.68 8.02
CA ILE A 59 8.90 -3.30 9.27
C ILE A 59 10.02 -4.08 9.96
N LEU A 60 10.85 -4.76 9.16
CA LEU A 60 11.95 -5.58 9.66
C LEU A 60 13.12 -4.77 10.23
N GLU A 61 13.15 -3.44 10.11
CA GLU A 61 14.15 -2.59 10.79
C GLU A 61 14.23 -2.83 12.30
N GLN A 62 13.13 -3.30 12.91
CA GLN A 62 13.06 -3.63 14.33
C GLN A 62 13.74 -4.96 14.66
N VAL A 63 14.02 -5.81 13.67
CA VAL A 63 14.67 -7.12 13.82
C VAL A 63 15.76 -7.29 12.73
N PRO A 64 16.94 -6.66 12.91
CA PRO A 64 17.96 -6.55 11.87
C PRO A 64 18.41 -7.89 11.27
N GLN A 65 18.45 -8.96 12.07
CA GLN A 65 18.85 -10.28 11.59
C GLN A 65 17.88 -10.82 10.53
N ILE A 66 16.58 -10.59 10.70
CA ILE A 66 15.56 -11.03 9.74
C ILE A 66 15.53 -10.06 8.55
N GLN A 67 15.76 -8.77 8.77
CA GLN A 67 15.92 -7.80 7.70
C GLN A 67 17.08 -8.17 6.76
N ASP A 68 18.23 -8.55 7.31
CA ASP A 68 19.39 -9.00 6.55
C ASP A 68 19.09 -10.27 5.78
N GLN A 69 18.42 -11.24 6.42
CA GLN A 69 17.97 -12.46 5.76
C GLN A 69 17.03 -12.17 4.58
N PHE A 70 16.10 -11.23 4.75
CA PHE A 70 15.17 -10.82 3.70
C PHE A 70 15.90 -10.16 2.53
N TYR A 71 16.81 -9.22 2.83
CA TYR A 71 17.64 -8.56 1.81
C TYR A 71 18.49 -9.56 1.03
N ASP A 72 19.18 -10.48 1.73
CA ASP A 72 20.01 -11.50 1.11
C ASP A 72 19.19 -12.41 0.21
N ALA A 73 17.99 -12.81 0.65
CA ALA A 73 17.08 -13.60 -0.15
C ALA A 73 16.62 -12.85 -1.41
N LEU A 74 16.20 -11.60 -1.27
CA LEU A 74 15.61 -10.80 -2.35
C LEU A 74 16.65 -10.32 -3.38
N VAL A 75 17.78 -9.79 -2.91
CA VAL A 75 18.75 -9.04 -3.73
C VAL A 75 19.95 -9.89 -4.10
N VAL A 76 20.55 -10.57 -3.12
CA VAL A 76 21.86 -11.23 -3.29
C VAL A 76 21.71 -12.62 -3.91
N ARG A 77 20.89 -13.47 -3.29
CA ARG A 77 20.73 -14.88 -3.65
C ARG A 77 19.58 -15.13 -4.61
N LYS A 78 18.62 -14.20 -4.68
CA LYS A 78 17.35 -14.36 -5.42
C LYS A 78 16.62 -15.64 -5.03
N ASP A 79 16.62 -15.93 -3.73
CA ASP A 79 15.95 -17.08 -3.13
C ASP A 79 14.45 -16.80 -3.01
N VAL A 80 13.71 -17.20 -4.04
CA VAL A 80 12.26 -17.02 -4.13
C VAL A 80 11.52 -17.74 -3.00
N ALA A 81 12.01 -18.90 -2.56
CA ALA A 81 11.34 -19.66 -1.51
C ALA A 81 11.46 -18.95 -0.16
N MET A 82 12.65 -18.44 0.17
CA MET A 82 12.86 -17.65 1.39
C MET A 82 12.11 -16.31 1.34
N GLN A 83 12.09 -15.64 0.19
CA GLN A 83 11.30 -14.42 0.00
C GLN A 83 9.82 -14.67 0.26
N GLN A 84 9.24 -15.71 -0.37
CA GLN A 84 7.83 -16.08 -0.18
C GLN A 84 7.54 -16.47 1.26
N TYR A 85 8.43 -17.22 1.91
CA TYR A 85 8.30 -17.59 3.31
C TYR A 85 8.22 -16.36 4.22
N LEU A 86 9.12 -15.39 4.05
CA LEU A 86 9.14 -14.17 4.86
C LEU A 86 7.92 -13.29 4.59
N HIS A 87 7.52 -13.13 3.32
CA HIS A 87 6.26 -12.45 2.97
C HIS A 87 5.06 -13.12 3.62
N GLN A 88 4.97 -14.43 3.56
CA GLN A 88 3.86 -15.18 4.14
C GLN A 88 3.85 -15.07 5.68
N ARG A 89 5.02 -15.09 6.31
CA ARG A 89 5.18 -14.95 7.76
C ARG A 89 4.69 -13.60 8.26
N TYR A 90 5.04 -12.52 7.56
CA TYR A 90 4.76 -11.12 7.94
C TYR A 90 3.63 -10.47 7.16
N ILE A 91 2.79 -11.26 6.49
CA ILE A 91 1.73 -10.77 5.61
C ILE A 91 0.73 -9.89 6.38
N MET A 92 0.44 -10.21 7.65
CA MET A 92 -0.53 -9.47 8.46
C MET A 92 0.02 -8.10 8.86
N GLU A 93 1.24 -8.06 9.37
CA GLU A 93 1.96 -6.86 9.78
C GLU A 93 2.13 -5.92 8.59
N THR A 94 2.58 -6.46 7.45
CA THR A 94 2.75 -5.71 6.19
C THR A 94 1.42 -5.13 5.72
N SER A 95 0.36 -5.94 5.74
CA SER A 95 -0.97 -5.48 5.32
C SER A 95 -1.54 -4.42 6.26
N ILE A 96 -1.37 -4.55 7.57
CA ILE A 96 -1.84 -3.56 8.56
C ILE A 96 -1.16 -2.21 8.34
N ILE A 97 0.15 -2.22 8.16
CA ILE A 97 0.94 -1.01 7.95
C ILE A 97 0.58 -0.33 6.62
N LEU A 98 0.51 -1.09 5.54
CA LEU A 98 0.12 -0.57 4.23
C LEU A 98 -1.32 -0.06 4.22
N ARG A 99 -2.24 -0.78 4.87
CA ARG A 99 -3.64 -0.34 5.03
C ARG A 99 -3.73 0.96 5.81
N LYS A 100 -2.95 1.12 6.88
CA LYS A 100 -2.92 2.36 7.67
C LYS A 100 -2.47 3.55 6.81
N HIS A 101 -1.46 3.36 5.97
CA HIS A 101 -1.03 4.36 4.99
C HIS A 101 -2.16 4.73 4.03
N VAL A 102 -2.74 3.74 3.34
CA VAL A 102 -3.84 3.94 2.38
C VAL A 102 -5.06 4.64 3.00
N VAL A 103 -5.44 4.26 4.22
CA VAL A 103 -6.57 4.88 4.94
C VAL A 103 -6.26 6.34 5.28
N ARG A 104 -5.04 6.64 5.71
CA ARG A 104 -4.62 8.02 5.96
C ARG A 104 -4.66 8.85 4.67
N THR A 105 -4.11 8.36 3.57
CA THR A 105 -4.14 9.07 2.29
C THR A 105 -5.58 9.33 1.82
N LEU A 106 -6.49 8.36 1.99
CA LEU A 106 -7.91 8.55 1.70
C LEU A 106 -8.56 9.67 2.54
N GLN A 107 -8.20 9.78 3.83
CA GLN A 107 -8.68 10.85 4.70
C GLN A 107 -8.15 12.22 4.25
N GLU A 108 -6.87 12.30 3.89
CA GLU A 108 -6.26 13.53 3.38
C GLU A 108 -6.90 13.97 2.05
N LEU A 109 -7.16 13.03 1.13
CA LEU A 109 -7.88 13.29 -0.12
C LEU A 109 -9.32 13.75 0.13
N GLN A 110 -10.02 13.17 1.12
CA GLN A 110 -11.36 13.63 1.48
C GLN A 110 -11.36 15.06 2.00
N GLN A 111 -10.42 15.41 2.89
CA GLN A 111 -10.28 16.78 3.39
C GLN A 111 -9.99 17.77 2.25
N GLN A 112 -9.24 17.36 1.22
CA GLN A 112 -9.01 18.17 0.03
C GLN A 112 -10.30 18.35 -0.79
N ALA A 113 -11.06 17.27 -1.01
CA ALA A 113 -12.33 17.32 -1.72
C ALA A 113 -13.32 18.28 -1.04
N ASP A 114 -13.43 18.21 0.29
CA ASP A 114 -14.33 19.07 1.07
C ASP A 114 -13.91 20.55 0.98
N ARG A 115 -12.61 20.84 1.01
CA ARG A 115 -12.08 22.20 0.81
C ARG A 115 -12.37 22.74 -0.59
N ILE A 116 -12.23 21.91 -1.63
CA ILE A 116 -12.54 22.30 -3.01
C ILE A 116 -14.04 22.61 -3.14
N ALA A 117 -14.90 21.77 -2.55
CA ALA A 117 -16.34 21.99 -2.55
C ALA A 117 -16.74 23.30 -1.86
N ALA A 118 -16.11 23.63 -0.72
CA ALA A 118 -16.35 24.91 -0.04
C ALA A 118 -15.94 26.11 -0.90
N LEU A 119 -14.76 26.06 -1.54
CA LEU A 119 -14.28 27.14 -2.43
C LEU A 119 -15.20 27.36 -3.64
N LEU A 120 -15.76 26.29 -4.20
CA LEU A 120 -16.72 26.38 -5.31
C LEU A 120 -18.04 27.07 -4.92
N LEU A 121 -18.41 27.09 -3.63
CA LEU A 121 -19.62 27.75 -3.14
C LEU A 121 -19.40 29.24 -2.81
N GLU A 122 -18.17 29.64 -2.49
CA GLU A 122 -17.84 30.98 -1.98
C GLU A 122 -17.42 31.99 -3.07
N GLU A 123 -16.94 31.56 -4.25
CA GLU A 123 -16.19 32.44 -5.17
C GLU A 123 -16.91 32.88 -6.46
N ASN A 124 -16.91 34.20 -6.69
CA ASN A 124 -17.23 34.88 -7.97
C ASN A 124 -15.99 35.07 -8.89
N ASP A 125 -14.83 34.49 -8.54
CA ASP A 125 -13.58 34.67 -9.29
C ASP A 125 -13.47 33.63 -10.44
N THR A 126 -13.69 34.11 -11.66
CA THR A 126 -13.83 33.30 -12.89
C THR A 126 -12.57 32.50 -13.22
N ALA A 127 -11.38 33.00 -12.86
CA ALA A 127 -10.12 32.31 -13.13
C ALA A 127 -9.90 31.10 -12.20
N ARG A 128 -10.35 31.17 -10.95
CA ARG A 128 -10.29 30.06 -9.98
C ARG A 128 -11.34 28.99 -10.29
N GLN A 129 -12.54 29.40 -10.68
CA GLN A 129 -13.60 28.49 -11.14
C GLN A 129 -13.17 27.58 -12.30
N SER A 130 -12.22 28.01 -13.15
CA SER A 130 -11.74 27.19 -14.27
C SER A 130 -10.83 26.01 -13.84
N ARG A 131 -10.09 26.13 -12.74
CA ARG A 131 -9.09 25.11 -12.33
C ARG A 131 -9.59 24.15 -11.26
N LEU A 132 -10.51 24.62 -10.40
CA LEU A 132 -11.07 23.81 -9.31
C LEU A 132 -11.74 22.51 -9.79
N PRO A 133 -12.51 22.49 -10.90
CA PRO A 133 -13.08 21.24 -11.42
C PRO A 133 -12.01 20.22 -11.82
N LEU A 134 -10.89 20.66 -12.41
CA LEU A 134 -9.78 19.76 -12.78
C LEU A 134 -9.15 19.13 -11.54
N ILE A 135 -8.94 19.92 -10.49
CA ILE A 135 -8.40 19.43 -9.21
C ILE A 135 -9.41 18.45 -8.57
N GLN A 136 -10.70 18.75 -8.63
CA GLN A 136 -11.75 17.87 -8.11
C GLN A 136 -11.75 16.51 -8.82
N THR A 137 -11.72 16.49 -10.15
CA THR A 137 -11.63 15.26 -10.95
C THR A 137 -10.40 14.44 -10.58
N HIS A 138 -9.26 15.10 -10.43
CA HIS A 138 -8.02 14.44 -10.04
C HIS A 138 -8.10 13.82 -8.63
N VAL A 139 -8.64 14.54 -7.65
CA VAL A 139 -8.85 14.02 -6.28
C VAL A 139 -9.80 12.82 -6.30
N GLN A 140 -10.90 12.90 -7.04
CA GLN A 140 -11.85 11.79 -7.17
C GLN A 140 -11.20 10.55 -7.80
N PHE A 141 -10.37 10.74 -8.82
CA PHE A 141 -9.59 9.66 -9.44
C PHE A 141 -8.66 8.97 -8.43
N LEU A 142 -7.87 9.75 -7.68
CA LEU A 142 -7.00 9.18 -6.64
C LEU A 142 -7.80 8.46 -5.55
N GLN A 143 -8.91 9.04 -5.07
CA GLN A 143 -9.79 8.38 -4.10
C GLN A 143 -10.32 7.05 -4.62
N ALA A 144 -10.74 6.99 -5.89
CA ALA A 144 -11.21 5.76 -6.50
C ALA A 144 -10.11 4.69 -6.54
N THR A 145 -8.90 5.05 -6.95
CA THR A 145 -7.76 4.12 -6.97
C THR A 145 -7.40 3.64 -5.57
N TYR A 146 -7.22 4.53 -4.59
CA TYR A 146 -6.86 4.14 -3.22
C TYR A 146 -7.96 3.30 -2.53
N ARG A 147 -9.24 3.50 -2.86
CA ARG A 147 -10.33 2.62 -2.39
C ARG A 147 -10.18 1.20 -2.92
N LYS A 148 -9.83 1.03 -4.20
CA LYS A 148 -9.56 -0.29 -4.79
C LYS A 148 -8.34 -0.95 -4.13
N VAL A 149 -7.26 -0.19 -3.94
CA VAL A 149 -6.05 -0.65 -3.22
C VAL A 149 -6.41 -1.13 -1.81
N LYS A 150 -7.23 -0.36 -1.07
CA LYS A 150 -7.71 -0.76 0.25
C LYS A 150 -8.45 -2.10 0.20
N LEU A 151 -9.32 -2.31 -0.78
CA LEU A 151 -10.05 -3.57 -0.93
C LEU A 151 -9.10 -4.76 -1.19
N GLN A 152 -8.05 -4.57 -2.00
CA GLN A 152 -7.03 -5.61 -2.23
C GLN A 152 -6.31 -5.99 -0.93
N ILE A 153 -5.95 -4.99 -0.10
CA ILE A 153 -5.28 -5.24 1.18
C ILE A 153 -6.24 -5.94 2.15
N ASP A 154 -7.48 -5.45 2.28
CA ASP A 154 -8.50 -6.05 3.15
C ASP A 154 -8.79 -7.50 2.75
N PHE A 155 -8.90 -7.79 1.45
CA PHE A 155 -9.08 -9.15 0.94
C PHE A 155 -7.92 -10.05 1.34
N ARG A 156 -6.66 -9.61 1.10
CA ARG A 156 -5.46 -10.37 1.46
C ARG A 156 -5.39 -10.67 2.97
N MET A 157 -5.77 -9.71 3.81
CA MET A 157 -5.86 -9.92 5.26
C MET A 157 -6.92 -10.93 5.64
N GLN A 158 -8.11 -10.86 5.03
CA GLN A 158 -9.19 -11.81 5.31
C GLN A 158 -8.82 -13.23 4.91
N THR A 159 -8.20 -13.40 3.73
CA THR A 159 -7.69 -14.71 3.28
C THR A 159 -6.69 -15.28 4.28
N GLU A 160 -5.74 -14.49 4.75
CA GLU A 160 -4.77 -14.97 5.73
C GLU A 160 -5.41 -15.32 7.08
N LEU A 161 -6.33 -14.48 7.58
CA LEU A 161 -7.04 -14.77 8.82
C LEU A 161 -7.84 -16.06 8.73
N GLN A 162 -8.47 -16.32 7.59
CA GLN A 162 -9.21 -17.56 7.36
C GLN A 162 -8.26 -18.77 7.34
N ARG A 163 -7.13 -18.67 6.62
CA ARG A 163 -6.10 -19.71 6.58
C ARG A 163 -5.58 -20.06 7.98
N ARG A 164 -5.33 -19.05 8.82
CA ARG A 164 -4.87 -19.27 10.22
C ARG A 164 -5.91 -19.95 11.09
N LYS A 165 -7.20 -19.67 10.89
CA LYS A 165 -8.29 -20.34 11.62
C LYS A 165 -8.41 -21.81 11.24
N GLU A 166 -8.32 -22.12 9.95
CA GLU A 166 -8.36 -23.50 9.45
C GLU A 166 -7.20 -24.32 10.02
N SER A 167 -5.97 -23.78 10.00
CA SER A 167 -4.81 -24.46 10.61
C SER A 167 -4.90 -24.63 12.13
N GLN A 168 -5.74 -23.87 12.84
CA GLN A 168 -5.98 -24.05 14.27
C GLN A 168 -7.02 -25.16 14.52
N GLN A 169 -8.07 -25.23 13.71
CA GLN A 169 -9.11 -26.26 13.82
C GLN A 169 -8.57 -27.67 13.53
N ASP A 170 -7.64 -27.80 12.57
CA ASP A 170 -7.01 -29.08 12.25
C ASP A 170 -6.12 -29.60 13.41
N ASN A 171 -5.48 -28.70 14.17
CA ASN A 171 -4.63 -29.08 15.30
C ASN A 171 -5.44 -29.46 16.56
N ASP A 172 -6.64 -28.93 16.73
CA ASP A 172 -7.52 -29.24 17.88
C ASP A 172 -8.35 -30.52 17.68
N GLY A 173 -8.48 -31.01 16.44
CA GLY A 173 -9.25 -32.22 16.09
C GLY A 173 -8.54 -33.56 16.33
N ASP A 174 -7.21 -33.56 16.44
CA ASP A 174 -6.37 -34.77 16.56
C ASP A 174 -6.08 -35.17 18.04
N GLY A 175 -6.60 -34.40 19.00
CA GLY A 175 -6.29 -34.55 20.44
C GLY A 175 -7.30 -35.36 21.26
N ASN A 176 -8.31 -35.99 20.65
CA ASN A 176 -9.42 -36.62 21.39
C ASN A 176 -9.72 -38.06 20.96
N GLY A 177 -8.69 -38.90 20.92
CA GLY A 177 -8.82 -40.33 20.69
C GLY A 177 -7.63 -41.07 21.25
N ASP A 178 -7.62 -41.28 22.58
CA ASP A 178 -7.10 -42.47 23.27
C ASP A 178 -7.11 -42.23 24.79
N GLU A 179 -8.25 -42.55 25.43
CA GLU A 179 -8.33 -43.03 26.82
C GLU A 179 -9.28 -44.23 26.89
#